data_AF-A0A5D4XS98-F1
#
_entry.id   AF-A0A5D4XS98-F1
#
_cell.length_a   1.000
_cell.length_b   1.000
_cell.length_c   1.000
_cell.angle_alpha   90.00
_cell.angle_beta   90.00
_cell.angle_gamma   90.00
#
_symmetry.space_group_name_H-M   'P 1'
#
loop_
_entity.id
_entity.type
_entity.pdbx_description
1 polymer ?
#
loop_
_entity_poly.entity_id
_entity_poly.type
_entity_poly.pdbx_seq_one_letter_code
_entity_poly.pdbx_strand_id
1 'polypeptide(L)' 'MNASTRQSAARILGRPQPSRKVLSVPAHGTDETSRLGVACMGGLVMLRIENGWQQALDDEHRYYTCRER' A
#
# COMPACT_ATOMS: atom_id res chain seq x y z
N MET A 1 -15.83 -27.26 -12.74
CA MET A 1 -15.13 -26.07 -12.20
C MET A 1 -14.76 -25.17 -13.37
N ASN A 2 -15.29 -23.94 -13.42
CA ASN A 2 -15.32 -23.11 -14.64
C ASN A 2 -14.07 -22.20 -14.77
N ALA A 3 -13.67 -21.86 -16.00
CA ALA A 3 -12.44 -21.09 -16.28
C ALA A 3 -12.43 -19.70 -15.64
N SER A 4 -13.60 -19.05 -15.54
CA SER A 4 -13.77 -17.74 -14.91
C SER A 4 -13.44 -17.75 -13.41
N THR A 5 -13.73 -18.85 -12.70
CA THR A 5 -13.39 -19.00 -11.29
C THR A 5 -11.87 -19.08 -11.07
N ARG A 6 -11.14 -19.72 -11.99
CA ARG A 6 -9.68 -19.81 -11.96
C ARG A 6 -9.00 -18.46 -12.22
N GLN A 7 -9.53 -17.67 -13.16
CA GLN A 7 -9.00 -16.33 -13.46
C GLN A 7 -9.22 -15.36 -12.29
N SER A 8 -10.39 -15.39 -11.64
CA SER A 8 -10.66 -14.58 -10.45
C SER A 8 -9.81 -14.99 -9.25
N ALA A 9 -9.63 -16.30 -9.02
CA ALA A 9 -8.73 -16.80 -7.99
C ALA A 9 -7.27 -16.39 -8.28
N ALA A 10 -6.79 -16.51 -9.51
CA ALA A 10 -5.44 -16.09 -9.90
C ALA A 10 -5.20 -14.58 -9.70
N ARG A 11 -6.21 -13.73 -9.96
CA ARG A 11 -6.14 -12.28 -9.68
C ARG A 11 -6.02 -11.96 -8.19
N ILE A 12 -6.62 -12.78 -7.33
CA ILE A 12 -6.56 -12.62 -5.87
C ILE A 12 -5.29 -13.24 -5.29
N LEU A 13 -4.85 -14.37 -5.83
CA LEU A 13 -3.67 -15.11 -5.37
C LEU A 13 -2.34 -14.39 -5.65
N GLY A 14 -2.32 -13.47 -6.63
CA GLY A 14 -1.12 -12.69 -6.98
C GLY A 14 -1.09 -11.27 -6.44
N ARG A 15 -2.17 -10.75 -5.84
CA ARG A 15 -2.23 -9.39 -5.30
C ARG A 15 -2.05 -9.45 -3.79
N PRO A 16 -1.06 -8.74 -3.19
CA PRO A 16 -0.95 -8.66 -1.74
C PRO A 16 -2.29 -8.21 -1.16
N GLN A 17 -2.69 -8.78 -0.02
CA GLN A 17 -3.93 -8.41 0.66
C GLN A 17 -3.73 -7.12 1.47
N PRO A 18 -4.79 -6.40 1.88
CA PRO A 18 -4.65 -5.31 2.82
C PRO A 18 -4.24 -5.83 4.20
N SER A 19 -3.32 -5.12 4.85
CA SER A 19 -3.01 -5.31 6.26
C SER A 19 -4.24 -4.97 7.10
N ARG A 20 -4.32 -5.53 8.31
CA ARG A 20 -5.36 -5.18 9.30
C ARG A 20 -5.10 -3.81 9.94
N LYS A 21 -3.93 -3.22 9.72
CA LYS A 21 -3.54 -1.92 10.25
C LYS A 21 -3.86 -0.81 9.24
N VAL A 22 -4.50 0.25 9.73
CA VAL A 22 -4.68 1.52 9.03
C VAL A 22 -3.80 2.55 9.71
N LEU A 23 -2.82 3.09 8.98
CA LEU A 23 -1.86 4.05 9.54
C LEU A 23 -2.32 5.48 9.30
N SER A 24 -1.96 6.38 10.23
CA SER A 24 -2.14 7.82 10.08
C SER A 24 -0.80 8.41 9.66
N VAL A 25 -0.67 8.78 8.38
CA VAL A 25 0.58 9.30 7.80
C VAL A 25 0.28 10.58 7.01
N PRO A 26 1.28 11.45 6.78
CA PRO A 26 1.08 12.71 6.07
C PRO A 26 0.54 12.47 4.65
N ALA A 27 -0.29 13.39 4.16
CA ALA A 27 -0.69 13.40 2.76
C ALA A 27 0.54 13.63 1.86
N HIS A 28 0.57 12.99 0.68
CA HIS A 28 1.62 13.20 -0.31
C HIS A 28 1.73 14.67 -0.73
N GLY A 29 2.96 15.15 -0.95
CA GLY A 29 3.22 16.55 -1.32
C GLY A 29 3.31 17.52 -0.14
N THR A 30 3.19 17.06 1.10
CA THR A 30 3.45 17.87 2.30
C THR A 30 4.97 17.96 2.59
N ASP A 31 5.41 19.04 3.24
CA ASP A 31 6.81 19.19 3.69
C ASP A 31 7.24 18.06 4.64
N GLU A 32 6.29 17.56 5.44
CA GLU A 32 6.51 16.46 6.36
C GLU A 32 6.82 15.14 5.63
N THR A 33 6.16 14.89 4.50
CA THR A 33 6.44 13.73 3.63
C THR A 33 7.91 13.71 3.19
N SER A 34 8.45 14.86 2.79
CA SER A 34 9.84 14.96 2.31
C SER A 34 10.86 14.60 3.38
N ARG A 35 10.55 14.86 4.65
CA ARG A 35 11.42 14.57 5.80
C ARG A 35 11.31 13.13 6.28
N LEU A 36 10.09 12.61 6.37
CA LEU A 36 9.84 11.26 6.91
C LEU A 36 10.02 10.16 5.86
N GLY A 37 9.93 10.49 4.57
CA GLY A 37 9.98 9.49 3.51
C GLY A 37 8.78 8.55 3.52
N VAL A 38 7.65 8.97 4.07
CA VAL A 38 6.39 8.21 4.07
C VAL A 38 5.23 9.13 3.71
N ALA A 39 4.29 8.64 2.92
CA ALA A 39 3.08 9.36 2.54
C ALA A 39 1.87 8.44 2.42
N CYS A 40 0.68 9.03 2.60
CA CYS A 40 -0.58 8.45 2.17
C CYS A 40 -0.83 8.86 0.71
N MET A 41 -0.91 7.88 -0.19
CA MET A 41 -1.24 8.09 -1.60
C MET A 41 -2.39 7.18 -2.00
N GLY A 42 -3.55 7.75 -2.31
CA GLY A 42 -4.73 6.97 -2.72
C GLY A 42 -5.16 5.93 -1.68
N GLY A 43 -4.96 6.21 -0.39
CA GLY A 43 -5.27 5.29 0.72
C GLY A 43 -4.21 4.21 0.98
N LEU A 44 -3.06 4.26 0.31
CA LEU A 44 -1.94 3.35 0.52
C LEU A 44 -0.78 4.05 1.21
N VAL A 45 -0.14 3.37 2.16
CA VAL A 45 1.12 3.85 2.74
C VAL A 45 2.23 3.57 1.75
N MET A 46 2.98 4.60 1.42
CA MET A 46 4.10 4.52 0.48
C MET A 46 5.36 5.02 1.15
N LEU A 47 6.47 4.30 0.93
CA LEU A 47 7.81 4.65 1.38
C LEU A 47 8.58 5.28 0.22
N ARG A 48 9.31 6.35 0.51
CA ARG A 48 10.19 7.01 -0.46
C ARG A 48 11.39 6.10 -0.73
N ILE A 49 11.68 5.91 -2.00
CA ILE A 49 12.90 5.26 -2.50
C ILE A 49 13.64 6.25 -3.39
N GLU A 50 14.87 5.92 -3.80
CA GLU A 50 15.78 6.82 -4.53
C GLU A 50 15.11 7.55 -5.70
N ASN A 51 14.30 6.82 -6.49
CA ASN A 51 13.67 7.34 -7.71
C ASN A 51 12.14 7.24 -7.69
N GLY A 52 11.52 7.25 -6.51
CA GLY A 52 10.06 7.23 -6.43
C GLY A 52 9.51 6.74 -5.10
N TRP A 53 8.47 5.91 -5.21
CA TRP A 53 7.68 5.44 -4.07
C TRP A 53 7.42 3.94 -4.20
N GLN A 54 7.54 3.23 -3.09
CA GLN A 54 7.21 1.82 -2.98
C GLN A 54 6.08 1.63 -1.97
N GLN A 55 5.15 0.71 -2.26
CA GLN A 55 4.10 0.36 -1.31
C GLN A 55 4.71 -0.28 -0.06
N ALA A 56 4.32 0.21 1.11
CA ALA A 56 4.74 -0.36 2.38
C ALA A 56 3.97 -1.67 2.64
N LEU A 57 4.70 -2.71 3.05
CA LEU A 57 4.14 -4.01 3.40
C LEU A 57 4.35 -4.30 4.89
N ASP A 58 3.46 -5.08 5.48
CA ASP A 58 3.68 -5.70 6.79
C ASP A 58 4.52 -6.98 6.69
N ASP A 59 4.76 -7.61 7.84
CA ASP A 59 5.50 -8.87 7.98
C ASP A 59 4.85 -10.05 7.26
N GLU A 60 3.52 -10.00 7.05
CA GLU A 60 2.76 -10.97 6.26
C GLU A 60 2.73 -10.63 4.76
N HIS A 61 3.54 -9.67 4.31
CA HIS A 61 3.56 -9.16 2.92
C HIS A 61 2.21 -8.60 2.45
N ARG A 62 1.40 -8.08 3.39
CA ARG A 62 0.14 -7.39 3.10
C ARG A 62 0.40 -5.89 3.02
N TYR A 63 -0.28 -5.19 2.14
CA TYR A 63 -0.07 -3.76 1.97
C TYR A 63 -0.72 -2.96 3.09
N TYR A 64 -0.01 -1.95 3.61
CA TYR A 64 -0.60 -1.01 4.55
C TYR A 64 -1.57 -0.05 3.86
N THR A 65 -2.70 0.21 4.52
CA THR A 65 -3.63 1.27 4.14
C THR A 65 -3.46 2.46 5.09
N CYS A 66 -3.89 3.64 4.66
CA CYS A 66 -3.77 4.84 5.46
C CYS A 66 -4.98 5.75 5.41
N ARG A 67 -5.01 6.65 6.39
CA ARG A 67 -5.74 7.90 6.35
C ARG A 67 -4.72 9.03 6.44
N GLU A 68 -5.00 10.11 5.71
CA GLU A 68 -4.26 11.35 5.84
C GLU A 68 -4.48 11.92 7.25
N ARG A 69 -3.48 12.63 7.75
CA ARG A 69 -3.49 13.28 9.07
C ARG A 69 -3.34 14.77 8.95
#